data_AF-A0A4V3ITV6-F1
#
_entry.id   AF-A0A4V3ITV6-F1
#
_cell.length_a   1.000
_cell.length_b   1.000
_cell.length_c   1.000
_cell.angle_alpha   90.00
_cell.angle_beta   90.00
_cell.angle_gamma   90.00
#
_symmetry.space_group_name_H-M   'P 1'
#
loop_
_entity.id
_entity.type
_entity.pdbx_description
1 polymer ?
#
loop_
_entity_poly.entity_id
_entity_poly.type
_entity_poly.pdbx_seq_one_letter_code
_entity_poly.pdbx_strand_id
1 'polypeptide(L)' 'MPTSKPSEFDPSELVFVTGRVSDTEVSAVSAVIRGLLREETDERRAAPEQGQSAWQQNQRPIRTPVHPGIGRWRGFTG' A
#
# COMPACT_ATOMS: atom_id res chain seq x y z
N MET A 1 -26.93 -10.96 16.16
CA MET A 1 -26.35 -9.93 15.28
C MET A 1 -24.98 -10.44 14.84
N PRO A 2 -24.76 -10.80 13.56
CA PRO A 2 -23.42 -11.11 13.11
C PRO A 2 -22.61 -9.81 13.10
N THR A 3 -21.65 -9.69 13.99
CA THR A 3 -20.69 -8.58 14.02
C THR A 3 -19.58 -8.91 13.01
N SER A 4 -19.58 -8.25 11.85
CA SER A 4 -18.51 -8.40 10.86
C SER A 4 -17.17 -7.99 11.49
N LYS A 5 -16.09 -8.70 11.15
CA LYS A 5 -14.72 -8.27 11.54
C LYS A 5 -14.47 -6.90 10.92
N PRO A 6 -13.77 -5.98 11.61
CA PRO A 6 -13.54 -4.61 11.09
C PRO A 6 -12.77 -4.54 9.77
N SER A 7 -12.25 -5.66 9.26
CA SER A 7 -11.57 -5.76 7.95
C SER A 7 -12.42 -6.43 6.86
N GLU A 8 -13.65 -6.86 7.15
CA GLU A 8 -14.49 -7.59 6.21
C GLU A 8 -15.73 -6.78 5.83
N PHE A 9 -15.79 -6.42 4.55
CA PHE A 9 -16.88 -5.67 3.93
C PHE A 9 -18.24 -6.37 4.12
N ASP A 10 -19.20 -5.66 4.72
CA ASP A 10 -20.59 -6.11 4.87
C ASP A 10 -21.45 -5.54 3.71
N PRO A 11 -22.03 -6.39 2.84
CA PRO A 11 -22.90 -5.95 1.75
C PRO A 11 -24.11 -5.11 2.21
N SER A 12 -24.52 -5.25 3.48
CA SER A 12 -25.64 -4.50 4.07
C SER A 12 -25.37 -2.99 4.18
N GLU A 13 -24.11 -2.56 4.04
CA GLU A 13 -23.71 -1.15 4.04
C GLU A 13 -23.99 -0.46 2.69
N LEU A 14 -24.31 -1.21 1.63
CA LEU A 14 -24.61 -0.65 0.31
C LEU A 14 -26.02 -0.06 0.23
N VAL A 15 -26.12 1.19 -0.22
CA VAL A 15 -27.40 1.86 -0.49
C VAL A 15 -27.59 2.03 -1.99
N PHE A 16 -28.64 1.40 -2.53
CA PHE A 16 -29.04 1.55 -3.92
C PHE A 16 -30.02 2.71 -4.07
N VAL A 17 -29.59 3.77 -4.76
CA VAL A 17 -30.42 4.98 -4.97
C VAL A 17 -31.35 4.81 -6.18
N THR A 18 -30.98 3.96 -7.13
CA THR A 18 -31.81 3.64 -8.30
C THR A 18 -32.98 2.74 -7.90
N GLY A 19 -34.17 3.00 -8.44
CA GLY A 19 -35.33 2.14 -8.22
C GLY A 19 -35.26 0.84 -9.03
N ARG A 20 -35.92 -0.21 -8.53
CA ARG A 20 -36.05 -1.53 -9.18
C ARG A 20 -34.72 -2.25 -9.47
N VAL A 21 -33.78 -2.19 -8.54
CA VAL A 21 -32.59 -3.06 -8.59
C VAL A 21 -33.00 -4.49 -8.22
N SER A 22 -32.62 -5.44 -9.06
CA SER A 22 -32.87 -6.87 -8.86
C SER A 22 -31.85 -7.50 -7.92
N ASP A 23 -32.19 -8.63 -7.30
CA ASP A 23 -31.29 -9.39 -6.42
C ASP A 23 -29.99 -9.81 -7.14
N THR A 24 -30.08 -10.08 -8.45
CA THR A 24 -28.93 -10.40 -9.30
C THR A 24 -27.98 -9.22 -9.43
N GLU A 25 -28.51 -8.01 -9.64
CA GLU A 25 -27.70 -6.79 -9.74
C GLU A 25 -27.07 -6.43 -8.40
N VAL A 26 -27.83 -6.54 -7.30
CA VAL A 26 -27.29 -6.36 -5.93
C VAL A 26 -26.11 -7.30 -5.69
N SER A 27 -26.27 -8.57 -6.06
CA SER A 27 -25.23 -9.60 -5.88
C SER A 27 -24.00 -9.33 -6.75
N ALA A 28 -24.19 -8.94 -8.01
CA ALA A 28 -23.11 -8.62 -8.94
C ALA A 28 -22.27 -7.44 -8.44
N VAL A 29 -22.91 -6.34 -8.04
CA VAL A 29 -22.21 -5.14 -7.54
C VAL A 29 -21.49 -5.46 -6.23
N SER A 30 -22.13 -6.18 -5.31
CA SER A 30 -21.51 -6.59 -4.05
C SER A 30 -20.27 -7.47 -4.28
N ALA A 31 -20.33 -8.39 -5.25
CA ALA A 31 -19.19 -9.24 -5.60
C ALA A 31 -18.03 -8.44 -6.20
N VAL A 32 -18.30 -7.47 -7.07
CA VAL A 32 -17.28 -6.58 -7.65
C VAL A 32 -16.59 -5.75 -6.57
N ILE A 33 -17.36 -5.09 -5.70
CA ILE A 33 -16.80 -4.28 -4.61
C ILE A 33 -15.98 -5.15 -3.66
N ARG A 34 -16.47 -6.34 -3.30
CA ARG A 34 -15.72 -7.30 -2.48
C ARG A 34 -14.41 -7.74 -3.15
N GLY A 35 -14.42 -7.95 -4.46
CA GLY A 35 -13.23 -8.28 -5.25
C GLY A 35 -12.17 -7.17 -5.19
N LEU A 36 -12.57 -5.93 -5.48
CA LEU A 36 -11.68 -4.76 -5.46
C LEU A 36 -11.08 -4.51 -4.07
N LEU A 37 -11.89 -4.60 -3.01
CA LEU A 37 -11.41 -4.43 -1.63
C LEU A 37 -10.42 -5.52 -1.23
N ARG A 38 -10.61 -6.74 -1.73
CA ARG A 38 -9.69 -7.84 -1.47
C ARG A 38 -8.35 -7.62 -2.15
N GLU A 39 -8.35 -7.17 -3.41
CA GLU A 39 -7.14 -6.85 -4.16
C GLU A 39 -6.31 -5.77 -3.45
N GLU A 40 -6.93 -4.65 -3.06
CA GLU A 40 -6.28 -3.59 -2.27
C GLU A 40 -5.70 -4.09 -0.93
N THR A 41 -6.41 -4.98 -0.25
CA THR A 41 -5.94 -5.55 1.02
C THR A 41 -4.78 -6.52 0.79
N ASP A 42 -4.84 -7.33 -0.26
CA ASP A 42 -3.81 -8.31 -0.59
C ASP A 42 -2.55 -7.60 -1.13
N GLU A 43 -2.67 -6.51 -1.87
CA GLU A 43 -1.54 -5.63 -2.25
C GLU A 43 -0.85 -5.02 -1.02
N ARG A 44 -1.63 -4.53 -0.05
CA ARG A 44 -1.08 -4.02 1.23
C ARG A 44 -0.37 -5.09 2.05
N ARG A 45 -0.82 -6.34 1.97
CA ARG A 45 -0.15 -7.49 2.62
C ARG A 45 1.06 -8.00 1.84
N ALA A 46 1.01 -7.90 0.52
CA ALA A 46 2.09 -8.30 -0.38
C ALA A 46 3.20 -7.25 -0.45
N ALA A 47 2.92 -6.00 -0.04
CA ALA A 47 3.95 -5.02 0.22
C ALA A 47 4.98 -5.64 1.17
N PRO A 48 6.27 -5.68 0.79
CA PRO A 48 7.28 -6.25 1.66
C PRO A 48 7.22 -5.51 3.01
N GLU A 49 7.19 -6.28 4.10
CA GLU A 49 7.48 -5.77 5.44
C GLU A 49 8.64 -4.79 5.33
N GLN A 50 8.56 -3.63 5.98
CA GLN A 50 9.58 -2.58 5.97
C GLN A 50 10.86 -3.06 6.70
N GLY A 51 11.46 -4.16 6.25
CA GLY A 51 12.80 -4.57 6.58
C GLY A 51 13.80 -3.61 5.94
N GLN A 52 15.03 -3.62 6.45
CA GLN A 52 16.10 -2.83 5.86
C GLN A 52 16.27 -3.23 4.39
N SER A 53 16.11 -2.27 3.48
CA SER A 53 16.37 -2.45 2.06
C SER A 53 17.81 -2.90 1.81
N ALA A 54 18.06 -3.55 0.68
CA ALA A 54 19.43 -3.94 0.29
C ALA A 54 20.40 -2.75 0.26
N TRP A 55 19.90 -1.54 -0.03
CA TRP A 55 20.67 -0.30 0.06
C TRP A 55 21.02 0.08 1.51
N GLN A 56 20.07 -0.01 2.44
CA GLN A 56 20.29 0.23 3.88
C GLN A 56 21.25 -0.81 4.48
N GLN A 57 21.11 -2.09 4.10
CA GLN A 57 22.02 -3.15 4.55
C GLN A 57 23.46 -2.92 4.08
N ASN A 58 23.63 -2.26 2.93
CA ASN A 58 24.94 -1.97 2.34
C ASN A 58 25.44 -0.54 2.63
N GLN A 59 24.73 0.26 3.44
CA GLN A 59 25.25 1.53 3.94
C GLN A 59 26.38 1.26 4.93
N ARG A 60 27.58 1.70 4.59
CA ARG A 60 28.74 1.64 5.48
C ARG A 60 28.96 3.00 6.13
N PRO A 61 29.36 3.06 7.41
CA PRO A 61 29.71 4.31 8.06
C PRO A 61 30.88 4.95 7.29
N ILE A 62 30.76 6.26 7.03
CA ILE A 62 31.85 7.03 6.44
C ILE A 62 33.00 7.04 7.47
N ARG A 63 34.13 6.44 7.13
CA ARG A 63 35.28 6.27 8.05
C ARG A 63 35.96 7.59 8.42
N THR A 64 35.75 8.64 7.62
CA THR A 64 36.38 9.95 7.77
C THR A 64 35.34 11.05 7.58
N PRO A 65 35.22 12.03 8.48
CA PRO A 65 34.31 13.15 8.31
C PRO A 65 34.55 13.86 6.97
N VAL A 66 33.51 13.99 6.15
CA VAL A 66 33.55 14.83 4.97
C VAL A 66 33.36 16.27 5.44
N HIS A 67 34.39 17.10 5.29
CA HIS A 67 34.32 18.52 5.61
C HIS A 67 33.87 19.31 4.37
N PRO A 68 32.61 19.78 4.29
CA PRO A 68 32.17 20.60 3.18
C PRO A 68 32.95 21.93 3.17
N GLY A 69 33.45 22.36 2.00
CA GLY A 69 34.13 23.64 1.84
C GLY A 69 34.53 23.92 0.39
N ILE A 70 34.62 25.21 0.04
CA ILE A 70 35.07 25.65 -1.29
C ILE A 70 36.43 25.02 -1.60
N GLY A 71 36.53 24.33 -2.74
CA GLY A 71 37.75 23.68 -3.20
C GLY A 71 38.01 22.25 -2.69
N ARG A 72 37.27 21.76 -1.68
CA ARG A 72 37.50 20.39 -1.12
C ARG A 72 36.81 19.26 -1.88
N TRP A 73 35.86 19.58 -2.76
CA TRP A 73 35.11 18.61 -3.56
C TRP A 73 35.80 18.25 -4.90
N ARG A 74 37.01 18.77 -5.18
CA ARG A 74 37.64 18.68 -6.50
C ARG A 74 38.66 17.55 -6.58
N GLY A 75 38.18 16.39 -7.04
CA GLY A 75 39.01 15.27 -7.52
C GLY A 75 38.73 14.85 -8.98
N PHE A 76 37.88 15.58 -9.71
CA PHE A 76 37.65 15.36 -11.14
C PHE A 76 38.50 16.33 -11.97
N THR A 77 39.82 16.12 -11.96
CA THR A 77 40.73 16.64 -12.98
C THR A 77 41.71 15.52 -13.30
N GLY A 78 41.55 14.95 -14.50
CA GLY A 78 42.21 13.75 -15.00
C GLY A 78 41.31 13.12 -16.05
#